data_AF-R7W607-F1
#
_entry.id   AF-R7W607-F1
#
_cell.length_a   1.000
_cell.length_b   1.000
_cell.length_c   1.000
_cell.angle_alpha   90.00
_cell.angle_beta   90.00
_cell.angle_gamma   90.00
#
_symmetry.space_group_name_H-M   'P 1'
#
loop_
_entity.id
_entity.type
_entity.pdbx_description
1 polymer ?
#
loop_
_entity_poly.entity_id
_entity_poly.type
_entity_poly.pdbx_seq_one_letter_code
_entity_poly.pdbx_strand_id
1 'polypeptide(L)'
;MASVSAGYGLDLGTIRGAVNNACRILEVRRDFGSFGKYVWGFVNHKPLSPGYKYSRKIPVKTSKSESISKDMVRRGFRFVGPTVLHSFMQAVGLTNDHLVSCPRHRVCSSSSSSA
;
A
#
# COMPACT_ATOMS: atom_id res chain seq x y z
N MET A 1 31.26 -9.49 19.83
CA MET A 1 30.66 -8.14 19.72
C MET A 1 29.27 -8.29 19.13
N ALA A 2 28.22 -7.78 19.78
CA ALA A 2 26.91 -7.67 19.13
C ALA A 2 27.04 -6.71 17.94
N SER A 3 26.46 -7.05 16.78
CA SER A 3 26.43 -6.11 15.67
C SER A 3 25.63 -4.85 16.05
N VAL A 4 25.95 -3.70 15.46
CA VAL A 4 25.21 -2.45 15.69
C VAL A 4 23.71 -2.65 15.50
N SER A 5 23.31 -3.45 14.50
CA SER A 5 21.91 -3.79 14.25
C SER A 5 21.24 -4.55 15.41
N ALA A 6 21.96 -5.48 16.05
CA ALA A 6 21.44 -6.20 17.21
C ALA A 6 21.27 -5.29 18.44
N GLY A 7 22.17 -4.30 18.61
CA GLY A 7 22.08 -3.32 19.70
C GLY A 7 20.84 -2.42 19.65
N TYR A 8 20.28 -2.19 18.46
CA TYR A 8 19.07 -1.40 18.25
C TYR A 8 17.82 -2.24 17.93
N GLY A 9 17.90 -3.57 18.01
CA GLY A 9 16.77 -4.45 17.68
C GLY A 9 16.34 -4.38 16.21
N LEU A 10 17.26 -4.03 15.31
CA LEU A 10 16.98 -3.87 13.89
C LEU A 10 17.09 -5.21 13.14
N ASP A 11 16.02 -5.60 12.47
CA ASP A 11 16.04 -6.74 11.55
C ASP A 11 16.72 -6.35 10.21
N LEU A 12 17.89 -6.93 9.97
CA LEU A 12 18.65 -6.74 8.73
C LEU A 12 17.87 -7.20 7.48
N GLY A 13 16.97 -8.17 7.61
CA GLY A 13 16.10 -8.62 6.52
C GLY A 13 15.18 -7.49 6.04
N THR A 14 14.56 -6.79 6.97
CA THR A 14 13.68 -5.64 6.73
C THR A 14 14.44 -4.46 6.14
N ILE A 15 15.63 -4.14 6.67
CA ILE A 15 16.48 -3.06 6.12
C ILE A 15 16.85 -3.34 4.65
N ARG A 16 17.35 -4.55 4.37
CA ARG A 16 17.68 -4.96 2.99
C ARG A 16 16.44 -4.99 2.11
N GLY A 17 15.29 -5.35 2.67
CA GLY A 17 13.99 -5.28 2.00
C GLY A 17 13.63 -3.86 1.57
N ALA A 18 13.79 -2.88 2.45
CA ALA A 18 13.53 -1.48 2.15
C ALA A 18 14.44 -0.95 1.04
N VAL A 19 15.76 -1.25 1.10
CA VAL A 19 16.71 -0.87 0.04
C VAL A 19 16.33 -1.51 -1.30
N ASN A 20 16.02 -2.80 -1.32
CA ASN A 20 15.58 -3.48 -2.55
C ASN A 20 14.28 -2.86 -3.11
N ASN A 21 13.30 -2.57 -2.26
CA ASN A 21 12.05 -1.93 -2.68
C ASN A 21 12.28 -0.54 -3.29
N ALA A 22 13.23 0.24 -2.74
CA ALA A 22 13.62 1.52 -3.31
C ALA A 22 14.20 1.36 -4.73
N CYS A 23 15.06 0.35 -4.97
CA CYS A 23 15.54 0.04 -6.31
C CYS A 23 14.41 -0.35 -7.28
N ARG A 24 13.46 -1.19 -6.83
CA ARG A 24 12.30 -1.58 -7.63
C ARG A 24 11.37 -0.40 -7.94
N ILE A 25 11.25 0.58 -7.06
CA ILE A 25 10.53 1.83 -7.32
C ILE A 25 11.17 2.62 -8.48
N LEU A 26 12.51 2.67 -8.55
CA LEU A 26 13.21 3.33 -9.66
C LEU A 26 12.93 2.63 -10.99
N GLU A 27 12.88 1.29 -11.00
CA GLU A 27 12.51 0.52 -12.20
C GLU A 27 11.06 0.78 -12.60
N VAL A 28 10.11 0.72 -11.66
CA VAL A 28 8.70 1.07 -11.90
C VAL A 28 8.57 2.51 -12.43
N ARG A 29 9.37 3.44 -11.92
CA ARG A 29 9.38 4.83 -12.43
C ARG A 29 9.81 4.90 -13.90
N ARG A 30 10.72 4.03 -14.34
CA ARG A 30 11.13 3.95 -15.76
C ARG A 30 10.00 3.41 -16.64
N ASP A 31 9.28 2.39 -16.17
CA ASP A 31 8.21 1.74 -16.93
C ASP A 31 6.89 2.54 -16.96
N PHE A 32 6.51 3.18 -15.84
CA PHE A 32 5.20 3.82 -15.63
C PHE A 32 5.28 5.34 -15.43
N GLY A 33 6.48 5.91 -15.50
CA GLY A 33 6.75 7.33 -15.24
C GLY A 33 6.78 7.73 -13.77
N SER A 34 6.01 7.07 -12.89
CA SER A 34 6.08 7.25 -11.43
C SER A 34 5.48 6.06 -10.67
N PHE A 35 5.90 5.89 -9.41
CA PHE A 35 5.30 4.89 -8.52
C PHE A 35 3.82 5.19 -8.22
N GLY A 36 3.46 6.48 -8.09
CA GLY A 36 2.07 6.90 -7.91
C GLY A 36 1.18 6.45 -9.07
N LYS A 37 1.56 6.76 -10.31
CA LYS A 37 0.83 6.33 -11.51
C LYS A 37 0.66 4.81 -11.57
N TYR A 38 1.73 4.06 -11.27
CA TYR A 38 1.69 2.60 -11.21
C TYR A 38 0.65 2.09 -10.19
N VAL A 39 0.73 2.56 -8.95
CA VAL A 39 -0.16 2.11 -7.86
C VAL A 39 -1.61 2.54 -8.09
N TRP A 40 -1.84 3.79 -8.49
CA TRP A 40 -3.18 4.31 -8.77
C TRP A 40 -3.82 3.70 -10.03
N GLY A 41 -3.01 3.19 -10.96
CA GLY A 41 -3.48 2.46 -12.14
C GLY A 41 -4.29 1.21 -11.77
N PHE A 42 -3.99 0.55 -10.65
CA PHE A 42 -4.77 -0.61 -10.19
C PHE A 42 -6.21 -0.27 -9.81
N VAL A 43 -6.49 0.98 -9.45
CA VAL A 43 -7.83 1.47 -9.07
C VAL A 43 -8.40 2.44 -10.10
N ASN A 44 -7.89 2.42 -11.35
CA ASN A 44 -8.32 3.32 -12.43
C ASN A 44 -8.30 4.80 -12.00
N HIS A 45 -7.30 5.19 -11.20
CA HIS A 45 -7.13 6.54 -10.67
C HIS A 45 -8.34 7.08 -9.87
N LYS A 46 -9.18 6.19 -9.34
CA LYS A 46 -10.33 6.54 -8.49
C LYS A 46 -10.29 5.75 -7.19
N PRO A 47 -10.33 6.41 -6.02
CA PRO A 47 -10.40 5.72 -4.74
C PRO A 47 -11.61 4.79 -4.67
N LEU A 48 -11.42 3.59 -4.11
CA LEU A 48 -12.52 2.72 -3.73
C LEU A 48 -13.20 3.29 -2.49
N SER A 49 -14.54 3.24 -2.41
CA SER A 49 -15.29 3.69 -1.22
C SER A 49 -16.42 2.71 -0.92
N PRO A 50 -16.14 1.59 -0.25
CA PRO A 50 -17.12 0.54 0.01
C PRO A 50 -18.19 0.91 1.06
N GLY A 51 -18.01 2.00 1.83
CA GLY A 51 -19.04 2.50 2.75
C GLY A 51 -19.32 1.61 3.95
N TYR A 52 -18.27 1.10 4.61
CA TYR A 52 -18.42 0.19 5.75
C TYR A 52 -19.17 0.84 6.93
N LYS A 53 -20.20 0.14 7.44
CA LYS A 53 -20.93 0.55 8.66
C LYS A 53 -20.29 0.08 9.96
N TYR A 54 -19.57 -1.04 9.92
CA TYR A 54 -18.96 -1.67 11.10
C TYR A 54 -17.53 -2.11 10.80
N SER A 55 -16.62 -1.96 11.77
CA SER A 55 -15.21 -2.32 11.63
C SER A 55 -15.00 -3.79 11.25
N ARG A 56 -15.80 -4.70 11.82
CA ARG A 56 -15.78 -6.15 11.49
C ARG A 56 -16.09 -6.48 10.03
N LYS A 57 -16.60 -5.53 9.24
CA LYS A 57 -16.86 -5.71 7.81
C LYS A 57 -15.69 -5.26 6.93
N ILE A 58 -14.72 -4.55 7.49
CA ILE A 58 -13.48 -4.20 6.80
C ILE A 58 -12.64 -5.48 6.67
N PRO A 59 -12.35 -5.94 5.45
CA PRO A 59 -11.59 -7.16 5.26
C PRO A 59 -10.12 -6.95 5.60
N VAL A 60 -9.40 -8.03 5.92
CA VAL A 60 -7.94 -7.95 6.15
C VAL A 60 -7.16 -7.82 4.83
N LYS A 61 -7.74 -8.32 3.73
CA LYS A 61 -7.22 -8.23 2.36
C LYS A 61 -8.37 -8.25 1.35
N THR A 62 -8.14 -7.75 0.15
CA THR A 62 -9.14 -7.70 -0.94
C THR A 62 -8.58 -8.34 -2.20
N SER A 63 -9.45 -8.68 -3.16
CA SER A 63 -9.01 -9.12 -4.50
C SER A 63 -8.09 -8.10 -5.18
N LYS A 64 -8.31 -6.81 -4.90
CA LYS A 64 -7.46 -5.73 -5.39
C LYS A 64 -6.08 -5.75 -4.74
N SER A 65 -6.00 -5.91 -3.41
CA SER A 65 -4.70 -6.01 -2.72
C SER A 65 -3.93 -7.28 -3.09
N GLU A 66 -4.63 -8.39 -3.36
CA GLU A 66 -4.04 -9.62 -3.90
C GLU A 66 -3.46 -9.40 -5.30
N SER A 67 -4.16 -8.67 -6.17
CA SER A 67 -3.69 -8.35 -7.52
C SER A 67 -2.43 -7.48 -7.50
N ILE A 68 -2.42 -6.44 -6.66
CA ILE A 68 -1.25 -5.55 -6.49
C ILE A 68 -0.09 -6.35 -5.90
N SER A 69 -0.33 -7.12 -4.85
CA SER A 69 0.68 -7.97 -4.20
C SER A 69 1.33 -8.92 -5.21
N LYS A 70 0.53 -9.60 -6.03
CA LYS A 70 1.03 -10.52 -7.06
C LYS A 70 1.94 -9.82 -8.08
N ASP A 71 1.56 -8.63 -8.53
CA ASP A 71 2.39 -7.86 -9.47
C ASP A 71 3.70 -7.35 -8.81
N MET A 72 3.62 -6.81 -7.60
CA MET A 72 4.79 -6.33 -6.88
C MET A 72 5.76 -7.47 -6.54
N VAL A 73 5.27 -8.65 -6.16
CA VAL A 73 6.11 -9.84 -5.95
C VAL A 73 6.82 -10.23 -7.25
N ARG A 74 6.11 -10.25 -8.40
CA ARG A 74 6.72 -10.54 -9.71
C ARG A 74 7.79 -9.53 -10.08
N ARG A 75 7.61 -8.26 -9.71
CA ARG A 75 8.59 -7.19 -9.88
C ARG A 75 9.72 -7.21 -8.85
N GLY A 76 9.76 -8.21 -7.96
CA GLY A 76 10.85 -8.39 -7.00
C GLY A 76 10.77 -7.48 -5.77
N PHE A 77 9.62 -6.88 -5.47
CA PHE A 77 9.41 -6.23 -4.17
C PHE A 77 9.37 -7.26 -3.04
N ARG A 78 9.76 -6.84 -1.83
CA ARG A 78 9.80 -7.66 -0.61
C ARG A 78 8.81 -7.12 0.41
N PHE A 79 8.29 -8.03 1.24
CA PHE A 79 7.29 -7.73 2.29
C PHE A 79 5.98 -7.12 1.77
N VAL A 80 5.61 -7.47 0.54
CA VAL A 80 4.42 -6.97 -0.18
C VAL A 80 3.31 -8.02 -0.23
N GLY A 81 2.99 -8.65 0.91
CA GLY A 81 1.88 -9.60 1.00
C GLY A 81 0.50 -8.92 0.87
N PRO A 82 -0.59 -9.64 0.52
CA PRO A 82 -1.90 -9.03 0.27
C PRO A 82 -2.48 -8.23 1.44
N THR A 83 -2.21 -8.63 2.69
CA THR A 83 -2.62 -7.90 3.90
C THR A 83 -1.86 -6.58 4.05
N VAL A 84 -0.54 -6.61 3.83
CA VAL A 84 0.31 -5.40 3.83
C VAL A 84 -0.16 -4.45 2.74
N LEU A 85 -0.48 -4.97 1.55
CA LEU A 85 -0.97 -4.15 0.46
C LEU A 85 -2.34 -3.56 0.72
N HIS A 86 -3.24 -4.27 1.40
CA HIS A 86 -4.52 -3.68 1.78
C HIS A 86 -4.33 -2.55 2.81
N SER A 87 -3.45 -2.76 3.79
CA SER A 87 -3.10 -1.72 4.77
C SER A 87 -2.45 -0.51 4.10
N PHE A 88 -1.56 -0.73 3.12
CA PHE A 88 -0.97 0.32 2.30
C PHE A 88 -2.04 1.07 1.49
N MET A 89 -2.98 0.35 0.84
CA MET A 89 -4.08 0.95 0.10
C MET A 89 -4.94 1.87 0.98
N GLN A 90 -5.21 1.45 2.21
CA GLN A 90 -5.93 2.27 3.19
C GLN A 90 -5.13 3.53 3.56
N ALA A 91 -3.85 3.37 3.87
CA ALA A 91 -2.99 4.46 4.31
C ALA A 91 -2.76 5.53 3.23
N VAL A 92 -2.61 5.13 1.96
CA VAL A 92 -2.34 6.05 0.84
C VAL A 92 -3.59 6.51 0.10
N GLY A 93 -4.78 6.10 0.55
CA GLY A 93 -6.07 6.58 0.02
C GLY A 93 -6.53 5.91 -1.28
N LEU A 94 -5.98 4.74 -1.65
CA LEU A 94 -6.51 3.93 -2.76
C LEU A 94 -7.87 3.32 -2.41
N THR A 95 -8.13 3.14 -1.13
CA THR A 95 -9.46 2.80 -0.60
C THR A 95 -9.77 3.69 0.60
N ASN A 96 -10.99 4.21 0.65
CA ASN A 96 -11.54 4.92 1.79
C ASN A 96 -12.33 3.94 2.66
N ASP A 97 -11.62 3.28 3.57
CA ASP A 97 -12.20 2.29 4.49
C ASP A 97 -12.65 2.91 5.82
N HIS A 98 -12.65 4.24 5.94
CA HIS A 98 -13.29 4.90 7.07
C HIS A 98 -14.75 4.46 7.17
N LEU A 99 -15.19 4.16 8.40
CA LEU A 99 -16.61 3.87 8.64
C LEU A 99 -17.47 5.05 8.20
N VAL A 100 -18.70 4.79 7.73
CA VAL A 100 -19.62 5.87 7.31
C VAL A 100 -19.93 6.87 8.43
N SER A 101 -19.81 6.44 9.69
CA SER A 101 -19.95 7.29 10.89
C SER A 101 -18.70 8.08 11.23
N CYS A 102 -17.55 7.79 10.61
CA CYS A 102 -16.31 8.52 10.84
C CYS A 102 -16.41 9.92 10.23
N PRO A 103 -16.09 10.99 10.97
CA PRO A 103 -16.11 12.36 10.44
C PRO A 103 -15.23 12.57 9.19
N ARG A 104 -14.18 11.75 9.03
CA ARG A 104 -13.27 11.80 7.89
C ARG A 104 -13.82 11.12 6.63
N HIS A 105 -14.86 10.28 6.74
CA HIS A 105 -15.38 9.50 5.61
C HIS A 105 -15.77 10.40 4.43
N ARG A 106 -16.56 11.46 4.67
CA ARG A 106 -16.98 12.39 3.61
C ARG A 106 -15.81 13.18 3.02
N VAL A 107 -14.90 13.65 3.88
CA VAL A 107 -13.73 14.42 3.46
C VAL A 107 -12.86 13.59 2.52
N CYS A 108 -12.51 12.37 2.92
CA CYS A 108 -11.70 11.45 2.11
C CYS A 108 -12.40 10.97 0.83
N SER A 109 -13.73 10.92 0.79
CA SER A 109 -14.49 10.61 -0.44
C SER A 109 -14.53 11.77 -1.44
N SER A 110 -14.40 13.01 -0.98
CA SER A 110 -14.44 14.22 -1.83
C SER A 110 -13.08 14.63 -2.41
N SER A 111 -11.99 14.21 -1.78
CA SER A 111 -10.62 14.47 -2.24
C SER A 111 -10.21 13.46 -3.32
N SER A 112 -10.90 13.48 -4.45
CA SER A 112 -10.45 12.78 -5.66
C SER A 112 -9.44 13.66 -6.41
N SER A 113 -8.17 13.28 -6.26
CA SER A 113 -7.07 13.49 -7.21
C SER A 113 -6.36 14.86 -7.21
N SER A 114 -5.16 14.90 -6.63
CA SER A 114 -4.03 15.74 -7.07
C SER A 114 -2.73 15.12 -6.55
N ALA A 115 -2.18 14.14 -7.28
CA ALA A 115 -0.80 13.68 -7.17
C ALA A 115 -0.36 12.99 -8.46
#